data_AF-A0A401NRH9-F1
#
_entry.id   AF-A0A401NRH9-F1
#
_cell.length_a   1.000
_cell.length_b   1.000
_cell.length_c   1.000
_cell.angle_alpha   90.00
_cell.angle_beta   90.00
_cell.angle_gamma   90.00
#
_symmetry.space_group_name_H-M   'P 1'
#
loop_
_entity.id
_entity.type
_entity.pdbx_description
1 polymer ?
#
loop_
_entity_poly.entity_id
_entity_poly.type
_entity_poly.pdbx_seq_one_letter_code
_entity_poly.pdbx_strand_id
1 'polypeptide(L)'
;MRPGNTRMLLGKPLAVKGEYKSRFTNDETLLFCMRVMVGVIILYDHVHPVGAFAKTSKIDMKGCIKVLKEQPPNNVEGLLNALRYTTRHLNDESASKQIRTMLQVQ
;
A
#
# COMPACT_ATOMS: atom_id res chain seq x y z
N MET A 1 1.97 37.91 4.51
CA MET A 1 3.16 37.29 5.13
C MET A 1 2.86 36.97 6.59
N ARG A 2 2.91 35.69 6.98
CA ARG A 2 3.00 35.23 8.38
C ARG A 2 4.02 34.09 8.44
N PRO A 3 4.75 33.95 9.56
CA PRO A 3 6.10 33.39 9.60
C PRO A 3 6.13 31.88 9.71
N GLY A 4 7.24 31.31 9.25
CA GLY A 4 7.51 29.88 9.22
C GLY A 4 7.42 29.20 10.59
N ASN A 5 6.86 28.00 10.57
CA ASN A 5 7.02 27.01 11.64
C ASN A 5 7.43 25.69 11.00
N THR A 6 8.74 25.54 10.80
CA THR A 6 9.44 24.33 10.34
C THR A 6 9.49 23.29 11.46
N ARG A 7 8.33 22.78 11.88
CA ARG A 7 8.23 21.72 12.90
C ARG A 7 8.22 20.35 12.23
N MET A 8 9.39 19.71 12.20
CA MET A 8 9.67 18.26 12.09
C MET A 8 8.67 17.40 11.29
N LEU A 9 9.03 17.09 10.04
CA LEU A 9 8.37 16.09 9.18
C LEU A 9 8.80 14.64 9.53
N LEU A 10 8.67 14.22 10.79
CA LEU A 10 9.08 12.86 11.21
C LEU A 10 8.06 12.18 12.13
N GLY A 11 6.77 12.40 11.87
CA GLY A 11 5.74 11.82 12.75
C GLY A 11 4.31 11.78 12.22
N LYS A 12 4.05 12.03 10.93
CA LYS A 12 2.70 11.85 10.38
C LYS A 12 2.71 10.63 9.45
N PRO A 13 2.03 9.53 9.83
CA PRO A 13 1.76 8.47 8.89
C PRO A 13 1.04 9.08 7.71
N LEU A 14 1.28 8.48 6.54
CA LEU A 14 0.70 8.77 5.24
C LEU A 14 -0.84 8.74 5.28
N ALA A 15 -1.46 9.66 6.00
CA ALA A 15 -2.89 9.92 5.99
C ALA A 15 -3.17 10.77 4.74
N VAL A 16 -2.88 10.19 3.58
CA VAL A 16 -3.18 10.85 2.32
C VAL A 16 -4.62 10.54 1.96
N LYS A 17 -5.51 11.25 2.65
CA LYS A 17 -6.87 11.46 2.17
C LYS A 17 -6.82 12.60 1.16
N GLY A 18 -7.04 12.28 -0.12
CA GLY A 18 -7.43 13.24 -1.16
C GLY A 18 -6.31 13.88 -1.98
N GLU A 19 -5.09 14.03 -1.46
CA GLU A 19 -4.05 14.85 -2.15
C GLU A 19 -3.20 14.10 -3.19
N TYR A 20 -3.25 12.76 -3.26
CA TYR A 20 -2.47 12.03 -4.28
C TYR A 20 -3.03 12.25 -5.70
N LYS A 21 -4.35 12.26 -5.88
CA LYS A 21 -4.98 12.46 -7.19
C LYS A 21 -4.88 13.91 -7.71
N SER A 22 -4.76 14.90 -6.82
CA SER A 22 -4.70 16.31 -7.27
C SER A 22 -3.31 16.74 -7.74
N ARG A 23 -2.25 16.00 -7.37
CA ARG A 23 -0.86 16.33 -7.76
C ARG A 23 -0.37 15.60 -9.02
N PHE A 24 -0.98 14.47 -9.36
CA PHE A 24 -0.60 13.66 -10.51
C PHE A 24 -1.84 13.29 -11.32
N THR A 25 -2.02 13.93 -12.47
CA THR A 25 -3.13 13.68 -13.41
C THR A 25 -2.73 12.74 -14.55
N ASN A 26 -1.49 12.25 -14.56
CA ASN A 26 -0.99 11.33 -15.58
C ASN A 26 -1.11 9.88 -15.10
N ASP A 27 -1.93 9.09 -15.80
CA ASP A 27 -2.18 7.67 -15.53
C ASP A 27 -0.89 6.83 -15.52
N GLU A 28 0.09 7.14 -16.37
CA GLU A 28 1.37 6.42 -16.40
C GLU A 28 2.17 6.62 -15.10
N THR A 29 2.18 7.86 -14.59
CA THR A 29 2.84 8.19 -13.31
C THR A 29 2.13 7.48 -12.16
N LEU A 30 0.81 7.41 -12.22
CA LEU A 30 -0.01 6.76 -11.20
C LEU A 30 0.24 5.25 -11.17
N LEU A 31 0.30 4.60 -12.33
CA LEU A 31 0.67 3.18 -12.46
C LEU A 31 2.11 2.91 -12.01
N PHE A 32 3.05 3.81 -12.32
CA PHE A 32 4.42 3.73 -11.83
C PHE A 32 4.46 3.77 -10.29
N CYS A 33 3.76 4.73 -9.68
CA CYS A 33 3.67 4.83 -8.22
C CYS A 33 3.05 3.58 -7.59
N MET A 34 2.03 2.98 -8.22
CA MET A 34 1.44 1.73 -7.75
C MET A 34 2.41 0.55 -7.82
N ARG A 35 3.19 0.44 -8.90
CA ARG A 35 4.24 -0.59 -9.04
C ARG A 35 5.31 -0.43 -7.95
N VAL A 36 5.77 0.80 -7.71
CA VAL A 36 6.73 1.10 -6.64
C VAL A 36 6.15 0.78 -5.26
N MET A 37 4.91 1.17 -4.99
CA MET A 37 4.21 0.87 -3.75
C MET A 37 4.16 -0.65 -3.49
N VAL A 38 3.74 -1.44 -4.47
CA VAL A 38 3.64 -2.90 -4.35
C VAL A 38 5.02 -3.54 -4.18
N GLY A 39 6.02 -3.08 -4.93
CA GLY A 39 7.40 -3.56 -4.79
C GLY A 39 7.96 -3.31 -3.40
N VAL A 40 7.77 -2.12 -2.84
CA VAL A 40 8.24 -1.78 -1.49
C VAL A 40 7.48 -2.57 -0.42
N ILE A 41 6.17 -2.82 -0.59
CA ILE A 41 5.40 -3.68 0.32
C ILE A 41 5.96 -5.10 0.35
N ILE A 42 6.23 -5.70 -0.82
CA ILE A 42 6.78 -7.06 -0.91
C ILE A 42 8.16 -7.11 -0.23
N LEU A 43 9.04 -6.16 -0.54
CA LEU A 43 10.35 -6.08 0.09
C LEU A 43 10.23 -5.94 1.61
N TYR A 44 9.39 -5.03 2.09
CA TYR A 44 9.14 -4.84 3.52
C TYR A 44 8.65 -6.13 4.19
N ASP A 45 7.73 -6.84 3.54
CA ASP A 45 7.17 -8.07 4.05
C ASP A 45 8.23 -9.17 4.22
N HIS A 46 9.27 -9.19 3.39
CA HIS A 46 10.37 -10.15 3.53
C HIS A 46 11.42 -9.76 4.57
N VAL A 47 11.69 -8.46 4.74
CA VAL A 47 12.76 -7.98 5.64
C VAL A 47 12.30 -7.67 7.06
N HIS A 48 11.03 -7.31 7.26
CA HIS A 48 10.52 -6.93 8.56
C HIS A 48 10.10 -8.17 9.37
N PRO A 49 10.48 -8.30 10.66
CA PRO A 49 10.25 -9.53 11.44
C PRO A 49 8.78 -9.98 11.57
N VAL A 50 7.83 -9.04 11.54
CA VAL A 50 6.38 -9.33 11.61
C VAL A 50 5.68 -9.24 10.25
N GLY A 51 6.39 -8.87 9.19
CA GLY A 51 5.82 -8.65 7.87
C GLY A 51 4.94 -7.40 7.72
N ALA A 52 4.40 -7.24 6.51
CA ALA A 52 3.53 -6.14 6.11
C ALA A 52 2.08 -6.33 6.57
N PHE A 53 1.65 -7.57 6.81
CA PHE A 53 0.25 -7.95 7.03
C PHE A 53 -0.18 -8.05 8.49
N ALA A 54 0.76 -8.01 9.43
CA ALA A 54 0.47 -8.00 10.86
C ALA A 54 -0.32 -6.74 11.25
N LYS A 55 -1.22 -6.86 12.25
CA LYS A 55 -2.00 -5.72 12.76
C LYS A 55 -1.14 -4.59 13.34
N THR A 56 0.08 -4.92 13.77
CA THR A 56 1.07 -3.98 14.30
C THR A 56 1.97 -3.35 13.22
N SER A 57 1.80 -3.76 11.95
CA SER A 57 2.52 -3.19 10.82
C SER A 57 2.22 -1.69 10.68
N LYS A 58 3.23 -0.92 10.27
CA LYS A 58 3.07 0.50 9.96
C LYS A 58 2.48 0.74 8.56
N ILE A 59 2.33 -0.31 7.75
CA ILE A 59 1.79 -0.24 6.40
C ILE A 59 0.26 -0.31 6.46
N ASP A 60 -0.41 0.70 5.90
CA ASP A 60 -1.87 0.64 5.68
C ASP A 60 -2.20 -0.24 4.48
N MET A 61 -2.08 -1.56 4.67
CA MET A 61 -2.38 -2.54 3.62
C MET A 61 -3.82 -2.45 3.11
N LYS A 62 -4.77 -2.09 3.97
CA LYS A 62 -6.17 -1.91 3.58
C LYS A 62 -6.33 -0.72 2.63
N GLY A 63 -5.68 0.40 2.91
CA GLY A 63 -5.61 1.56 2.04
C GLY A 63 -4.95 1.21 0.69
N CYS A 64 -3.79 0.56 0.72
CA CYS A 64 -3.07 0.16 -0.50
C CYS A 64 -3.91 -0.74 -1.42
N ILE A 65 -4.57 -1.77 -0.86
CA ILE A 65 -5.41 -2.68 -1.67
C ILE A 65 -6.64 -1.96 -2.23
N LYS A 66 -7.23 -1.01 -1.49
CA LYS A 66 -8.34 -0.19 -2.02
C LYS A 66 -7.90 0.63 -3.21
N VAL A 67 -6.75 1.32 -3.12
CA VAL A 67 -6.20 2.12 -4.23
C VAL A 67 -6.01 1.27 -5.48
N LEU A 68 -5.51 0.04 -5.34
CA LEU A 68 -5.39 -0.90 -6.47
C LEU A 68 -6.77 -1.30 -7.02
N LYS A 69 -7.72 -1.68 -6.16
CA LYS A 69 -9.07 -2.09 -6.59
C LYS A 69 -9.90 -0.97 -7.22
N GLU A 70 -9.54 0.30 -7.02
CA GLU A 70 -10.16 1.45 -7.68
C GLU A 70 -9.68 1.66 -9.13
N GLN A 71 -8.67 0.91 -9.58
CA GLN A 71 -8.17 0.98 -10.95
C GLN A 71 -8.84 -0.04 -11.88
N PRO A 72 -8.77 0.18 -13.21
CA PRO A 72 -9.18 -0.83 -14.19
C PRO A 72 -8.46 -2.18 -13.93
N PRO A 73 -9.18 -3.31 -13.84
CA PRO A 73 -8.61 -4.61 -13.46
C PRO A 73 -7.39 -5.00 -14.29
N ASN A 74 -7.45 -4.77 -15.60
CA ASN A 74 -6.39 -5.07 -16.56
C ASN A 74 -5.04 -4.43 -16.20
N ASN A 75 -5.05 -3.32 -15.46
CA ASN A 75 -3.84 -2.58 -15.11
C ASN A 75 -3.20 -3.05 -13.80
N VAL A 76 -3.99 -3.65 -12.90
CA VAL A 76 -3.58 -3.92 -11.51
C VAL A 76 -3.68 -5.38 -11.10
N GLU A 77 -4.26 -6.26 -11.92
CA GLU A 77 -4.38 -7.68 -11.60
C GLU A 77 -3.02 -8.33 -11.33
N GLY A 78 -2.00 -8.02 -12.14
CA GLY A 78 -0.63 -8.47 -11.91
C GLY A 78 -0.06 -7.99 -10.57
N LEU A 79 -0.42 -6.78 -10.13
CA LEU A 79 0.01 -6.23 -8.84
C LEU A 79 -0.70 -6.92 -7.66
N LEU A 80 -2.00 -7.20 -7.80
CA LEU A 80 -2.75 -7.97 -6.80
C LEU A 80 -2.23 -9.41 -6.71
N ASN A 81 -1.87 -10.03 -7.84
CA ASN A 81 -1.26 -11.36 -7.87
C ASN A 81 0.14 -11.37 -7.26
N ALA A 82 0.94 -10.32 -7.49
CA ALA A 82 2.22 -10.18 -6.79
C ALA A 82 2.01 -10.17 -5.26
N LEU A 83 1.06 -9.37 -4.75
CA LEU A 83 0.71 -9.39 -3.32
C LEU A 83 0.18 -10.74 -2.83
N ARG A 84 -0.44 -11.57 -3.67
CA ARG A 84 -0.95 -12.89 -3.28
C ARG A 84 0.15 -13.94 -3.19
N TYR A 85 1.04 -13.95 -4.16
CA TYR A 85 1.94 -15.08 -4.40
C TYR A 85 3.39 -14.83 -4.02
N THR A 86 3.81 -13.56 -3.90
CA THR A 86 5.23 -13.23 -3.61
C THR A 86 5.46 -12.72 -2.19
N THR A 87 4.41 -12.52 -1.40
CA THR A 87 4.53 -12.12 0.00
C THR A 87 4.70 -13.33 0.92
N ARG A 88 5.46 -13.15 1.99
CA ARG A 88 5.77 -14.17 2.98
C ARG A 88 4.68 -14.30 4.06
N HIS A 89 4.21 -13.18 4.62
CA HIS A 89 3.39 -13.21 5.84
C HIS A 89 1.88 -13.11 5.59
N LEU A 90 1.40 -13.11 4.33
CA LEU A 90 -0.03 -13.00 4.02
C LEU A 90 -0.85 -14.13 4.67
N ASN A 91 -0.30 -15.34 4.71
CA ASN A 91 -0.97 -16.55 5.18
C ASN A 91 -0.71 -16.88 6.66
N ASP A 92 0.06 -16.06 7.37
CA ASP A 92 0.39 -16.26 8.79
C ASP A 92 -0.74 -15.86 9.72
N GLU A 93 -1.00 -16.60 10.80
CA GLU A 93 -2.13 -16.34 11.72
C GLU A 93 -2.22 -14.90 12.24
N SER A 94 -1.09 -14.20 12.31
CA SER A 94 -0.97 -12.78 12.69
C SER A 94 -1.56 -11.81 11.66
N ALA A 95 -1.70 -12.24 10.41
CA ALA A 95 -2.23 -11.45 9.31
C ALA A 95 -3.72 -11.12 9.51
N SER A 96 -4.10 -9.90 9.18
CA SER A 96 -5.49 -9.45 9.30
C SER A 96 -6.43 -10.27 8.38
N LYS A 97 -7.42 -10.94 8.98
CA LYS A 97 -8.48 -11.68 8.26
C LYS A 97 -9.14 -10.81 7.17
N GLN A 98 -9.41 -9.54 7.47
CA GLN A 98 -10.01 -8.62 6.52
C GLN A 98 -9.13 -8.40 5.28
N ILE A 99 -7.81 -8.25 5.47
CA ILE A 99 -6.87 -8.04 4.36
C ILE A 99 -6.79 -9.30 3.48
N ARG A 100 -6.76 -10.49 4.09
CA ARG A 100 -6.80 -11.75 3.35
C ARG A 100 -8.04 -11.86 2.48
N THR A 101 -9.23 -11.59 3.02
CA THR A 101 -10.47 -11.60 2.24
C THR A 101 -10.45 -10.60 1.10
N MET A 102 -9.83 -9.43 1.28
CA MET A 102 -9.67 -8.47 0.19
C MET A 102 -8.76 -8.97 -0.94
N LEU A 103 -7.82 -9.88 -0.66
CA LEU A 103 -6.92 -10.47 -1.64
C LEU A 103 -7.35 -11.87 -2.11
N GLN A 104 -8.40 -12.48 -1.58
CA GLN A 104 -8.93 -13.73 -2.13
C GLN A 104 -9.43 -13.52 -3.56
N VAL A 105 -9.23 -14.53 -4.41
CA VAL A 105 -9.83 -14.60 -5.74
C VAL A 105 -11.31 -14.97 -5.51
N GLN A 106 -12.24 -14.16 -6.06
CA GLN A 106 -13.65 -14.54 -6.12
C GLN A 106 -13.87 -15.52 -7.27
#